data_AF-W0TYT6-F1
#
_entry.id   AF-W0TYT6-F1
#
_cell.length_a   1.000
_cell.length_b   1.000
_cell.length_c   1.000
_cell.angle_alpha   90.00
_cell.angle_beta   90.00
_cell.angle_gamma   90.00
#
_symmetry.space_group_name_H-M   'P 1'
#
loop_
_entity.id
_entity.type
_entity.pdbx_description
1 polymer ?
#
loop_
_entity_poly.entity_id
_entity_poly.type
_entity_poly.pdbx_seq_one_letter_code
_entity_poly.pdbx_strand_id
1 'polypeptide(L)' 'MSAYMKEAGGYLVDKSATSQCEYCTISTTNDYLAGVKSLFSERWRNWGIVICFIAFNIIFTVFFYWLARVSKSNREKKK' A
#
# COMPACT_ATOMS: atom_id res chain seq x y z
N MET A 1 15.18 -22.34 23.27
CA MET A 1 14.27 -21.96 22.17
C MET A 1 13.18 -20.97 22.59
N SER A 2 12.52 -21.13 23.76
CA SER A 2 11.44 -20.21 24.19
C SER A 2 11.84 -18.74 24.30
N ALA A 3 13.04 -18.42 24.79
CA ALA A 3 13.54 -17.06 24.86
C ALA A 3 13.71 -16.43 23.47
N TYR A 4 14.31 -17.16 22.52
CA TYR A 4 14.48 -16.73 21.13
C TYR A 4 13.15 -16.55 20.41
N MET A 5 12.19 -17.47 20.59
CA MET A 5 10.85 -17.37 19.99
C MET A 5 10.05 -16.18 20.53
N LYS A 6 10.35 -15.71 21.74
CA LYS A 6 9.69 -14.53 22.34
C LYS A 6 10.10 -13.22 21.65
N GLU A 7 11.30 -13.20 21.08
CA GLU A 7 11.95 -11.99 20.56
C GLU A 7 11.98 -11.98 19.03
N ALA A 8 12.26 -13.13 18.41
CA ALA A 8 12.25 -13.32 16.97
C ALA A 8 10.86 -13.70 16.40
N GLY A 9 9.88 -13.99 17.25
CA GLY A 9 8.57 -14.51 16.84
C GLY A 9 8.64 -15.98 16.39
N GLY A 10 7.71 -16.38 15.50
CA GLY A 10 7.67 -17.73 14.94
C GLY A 10 7.08 -18.80 15.86
N TYR A 11 7.01 -20.03 15.36
CA TYR A 11 6.44 -21.17 16.09
C TYR A 11 7.18 -22.47 15.74
N LEU A 12 7.12 -23.44 16.66
CA LEU A 12 7.56 -24.81 16.40
C LEU A 12 6.43 -25.59 15.74
N VAL A 13 6.72 -26.33 14.68
CA VAL A 13 5.75 -27.19 13.99
C VAL A 13 5.24 -28.27 14.95
N ASP A 14 6.15 -28.88 15.70
CA ASP A 14 5.83 -29.78 16.79
C ASP A 14 6.50 -29.30 18.10
N LYS A 15 5.68 -29.09 19.13
CA LYS A 15 6.12 -28.64 20.46
C LYS A 15 6.66 -29.78 21.32
N SER A 16 6.45 -31.03 20.92
CA SER A 16 6.83 -32.23 21.67
C SER A 16 8.03 -32.97 21.07
N ALA A 17 8.55 -32.54 19.92
CA ALA A 17 9.68 -33.17 19.26
C ALA A 17 11.00 -32.88 20.01
N THR A 18 11.64 -33.92 20.52
CA THR A 18 12.92 -33.83 21.27
C THR A 18 14.15 -34.02 20.40
N SER A 19 13.98 -34.57 19.19
CA SER A 19 15.08 -34.97 18.28
C SER A 19 15.05 -34.25 16.92
N GLN A 20 13.88 -33.79 16.45
CA GLN A 20 13.73 -33.02 15.22
C GLN A 20 12.88 -31.77 15.48
N CYS A 21 13.52 -30.68 15.88
CA CYS A 21 12.85 -29.39 16.11
C CYS A 21 12.71 -28.62 14.79
N GLU A 22 11.53 -28.68 14.18
CA GLU A 22 11.19 -27.84 13.02
C GLU A 22 10.63 -26.50 13.48
N TYR A 23 11.28 -25.41 13.07
CA TYR A 23 10.94 -24.04 13.47
C TYR A 23 10.56 -23.19 12.26
N CYS A 24 9.36 -22.59 12.31
CA CYS A 24 8.90 -21.59 11.36
C CYS A 24 9.14 -20.19 11.93
N THR A 25 9.93 -19.37 11.23
CA THR A 25 10.23 -17.98 11.61
C THR A 25 9.03 -17.05 11.49
N ILE A 26 8.05 -17.39 10.63
CA ILE A 26 6.88 -16.55 10.34
C ILE A 26 5.64 -17.32 10.75
N SER A 27 4.87 -16.73 11.67
CA SER A 27 3.63 -17.32 12.19
C SER A 27 2.41 -16.86 11.40
N THR A 28 2.37 -15.58 11.04
CA THR A 28 1.24 -15.01 10.31
C THR A 28 1.67 -14.22 9.08
N THR A 29 0.79 -14.13 8.10
CA THR A 29 0.99 -13.28 6.92
C THR A 29 1.23 -11.82 7.30
N ASN A 30 0.64 -11.35 8.40
CA ASN A 30 0.85 -9.98 8.89
C ASN A 30 2.29 -9.74 9.38
N ASP A 31 2.95 -10.75 9.95
CA ASP A 31 4.35 -10.65 10.38
C ASP A 31 5.29 -10.51 9.17
N TYR A 32 5.02 -11.27 8.11
CA TYR A 32 5.72 -11.12 6.84
C TYR A 32 5.47 -9.73 6.22
N LEU A 33 4.21 -9.31 6.19
CA LEU A 33 3.79 -8.02 5.64
C LEU A 33 4.40 -6.83 6.40
N ALA A 34 4.56 -6.94 7.72
CA ALA A 34 5.26 -5.94 8.53
C ALA A 34 6.74 -5.82 8.15
N GLY A 35 7.42 -6.94 7.84
CA GLY A 35 8.81 -6.95 7.37
C GLY A 35 9.01 -6.18 6.07
N VAL A 36 8.05 -6.24 5.14
CA VAL A 36 8.08 -5.49 3.87
C VAL A 36 7.46 -4.08 3.98
N LYS A 37 7.26 -3.58 5.21
CA LYS A 37 6.62 -2.28 5.52
C LYS A 37 5.18 -2.13 4.98
N SER A 38 4.53 -3.24 4.67
CA SER A 38 3.13 -3.28 4.25
C SER A 38 2.25 -3.51 5.48
N LEU A 39 2.09 -2.47 6.30
CA LEU A 39 1.28 -2.56 7.51
C LEU A 39 -0.20 -2.68 7.15
N PHE A 40 -0.86 -3.72 7.65
CA PHE A 40 -2.29 -3.93 7.42
C PHE A 40 -3.16 -2.79 7.99
N SER A 41 -2.68 -2.07 9.00
CA SER A 41 -3.37 -0.87 9.52
C SER A 41 -3.49 0.24 8.46
N GLU A 42 -2.58 0.30 7.49
CA GLU A 42 -2.45 1.42 6.56
C GLU A 42 -3.06 1.19 5.19
N ARG A 43 -3.65 0.02 4.95
CA ARG A 43 -4.22 -0.35 3.64
C ARG A 43 -5.23 0.68 3.11
N TRP A 44 -6.12 1.18 3.97
CA TRP A 44 -7.16 2.12 3.55
C TRP A 44 -6.60 3.50 3.21
N ARG A 45 -5.62 3.99 3.97
CA ARG A 45 -4.93 5.26 3.66
C ARG A 45 -4.18 5.15 2.34
N ASN A 46 -3.40 4.08 2.16
CA ASN A 46 -2.61 3.88 0.95
C ASN A 46 -3.51 3.75 -0.30
N TRP A 47 -4.62 3.00 -0.20
CA TRP A 47 -5.62 2.94 -1.26
C TRP A 47 -6.26 4.31 -1.54
N GLY A 48 -6.62 5.05 -0.49
CA GLY A 48 -7.19 6.39 -0.62
C GLY A 48 -6.26 7.35 -1.36
N ILE A 49 -4.97 7.35 -1.04
CA ILE A 49 -3.96 8.19 -1.72
C ILE A 49 -3.90 7.91 -3.22
N VAL A 50 -3.90 6.63 -3.61
CA VAL A 50 -3.89 6.23 -5.03
C VAL A 50 -5.15 6.71 -5.74
N ILE A 51 -6.32 6.53 -5.14
CA ILE A 51 -7.60 7.01 -5.71
C ILE A 51 -7.59 8.54 -5.84
N CYS A 52 -7.16 9.28 -4.82
CA CYS A 52 -7.04 10.73 -4.87
C CYS A 52 -6.09 11.19 -5.98
N PHE A 53 -4.95 10.53 -6.16
CA PHE A 53 -4.02 10.82 -7.25
C PHE A 53 -4.66 10.62 -8.62
N ILE A 54 -5.38 9.51 -8.84
CA ILE A 54 -6.09 9.24 -10.10
C ILE A 54 -7.16 10.31 -10.36
N ALA A 55 -8.00 10.60 -9.37
CA ALA A 55 -9.06 11.61 -9.49
C ALA A 55 -8.49 13.00 -9.82
N PHE A 56 -7.42 13.41 -9.14
CA PHE A 56 -6.72 14.66 -9.41
C PHE A 56 -6.23 14.73 -10.86
N ASN A 57 -5.55 13.69 -11.35
CA ASN A 57 -5.06 13.65 -12.74
C ASN A 57 -6.20 13.72 -13.76
N ILE A 58 -7.33 13.03 -13.52
CA ILE A 58 -8.50 13.09 -14.40
C ILE A 58 -9.07 14.52 -14.45
N ILE A 59 -9.27 15.16 -13.29
CA ILE A 59 -9.77 16.53 -13.20
C ILE A 59 -8.87 17.49 -13.96
N PHE A 60 -7.55 17.40 -13.74
CA PHE A 60 -6.58 18.26 -14.43
C PHE A 60 -6.54 18.00 -15.93
N THR A 61 -6.65 16.74 -16.36
CA THR A 61 -6.70 16.40 -17.79
C THR A 61 -7.93 17.02 -18.45
N VAL A 62 -9.11 16.91 -17.83
CA VAL A 62 -10.34 17.52 -18.34
C VAL A 62 -10.26 19.04 -18.31
N PHE A 63 -9.74 19.62 -17.22
CA PHE A 63 -9.57 21.06 -17.07
C PHE A 63 -8.64 21.64 -18.14
N PHE A 64 -7.47 21.02 -18.37
CA PHE A 64 -6.54 21.44 -19.42
C PHE A 64 -7.09 21.21 -20.81
N TYR A 65 -7.81 20.11 -21.05
CA TYR A 65 -8.50 19.87 -22.32
C TYR A 65 -9.52 20.99 -22.60
N TRP A 66 -10.31 21.36 -21.59
CA TRP A 66 -11.28 22.44 -21.70
C TRP A 66 -10.59 23.79 -21.95
N LEU A 67 -9.51 24.11 -21.24
CA LEU A 67 -8.73 25.32 -21.50
C LEU A 67 -8.17 25.38 -22.92
N ALA A 68 -7.52 24.31 -23.39
CA ALA A 68 -6.88 24.27 -24.69
C ALA A 68 -7.87 24.28 -25.86
N ARG A 69 -9.05 23.64 -25.70
CA ARG A 69 -10.00 23.44 -26.81
C ARG A 69 -11.24 24.33 -26.74
N VAL A 70 -11.71 24.65 -25.55
CA VAL A 70 -12.96 25.41 -25.32
C VAL A 70 -12.70 26.85 -24.88
N SER A 71 -11.59 27.16 -24.18
CA SER A 71 -11.24 28.55 -23.85
C SER A 71 -10.70 29.34 -25.05
N LYS A 72 -11.43 29.34 -26.16
CA LYS A 72 -11.44 30.48 -27.08
C LYS A 72 -12.27 31.57 -26.43
N SER A 73 -11.70 32.27 -25.45
CA SER A 73 -12.19 33.60 -25.10
C SER A 73 -12.13 34.43 -26.38
N ASN A 74 -13.30 34.79 -26.88
CA ASN A 74 -13.62 35.93 -27.73
C ASN A 74 -12.41 36.82 -28.05
N ARG A 75 -11.63 36.45 -29.08
CA ARG A 75 -10.85 37.46 -29.81
C ARG A 75 -11.89 38.28 -30.57
N GLU A 76 -12.50 39.25 -29.89
CA GLU A 76 -13.17 40.35 -30.56
C GLU A 76 -12.18 40.91 -31.58
N LYS A 77 -12.43 40.64 -32.86
CA LYS A 77 -11.89 41.50 -33.91
C LYS A 77 -12.65 42.81 -33.75
N LYS A 78 -12.14 43.72 -32.92
CA LYS A 78 -12.47 45.14 -33.04
C LYS A 78 -12.04 45.55 -34.45
N LYS A 79 -13.02 45.74 -35.31
CA LYS A 79 -12.87 46.38 -36.62
C LYS A 79 -13.57 47.73 -36.56
#